data_AF-A0A932RK76-F1
#
_entry.id   AF-A0A932RK76-F1
#
_cell.length_a   1.000
_cell.length_b   1.000
_cell.length_c   1.000
_cell.angle_alpha   90.00
_cell.angle_beta   90.00
_cell.angle_gamma   90.00
#
_symmetry.space_group_name_H-M   'P 1'
#
loop_
_entity.id
_entity.type
_entity.pdbx_description
1 polymer ?
#
loop_
_entity_poly.entity_id
_entity_poly.type
_entity_poly.pdbx_seq_one_letter_code
_entity_poly.pdbx_strand_id
1 'polypeptide(L)' 'MSSSSLGQRLAAVRRECRLKQQDLARKIAVSGTHVGRYERLENQPTLDVQKRMAKGLSLSLDYLVLGEKDGVAAAHLGD' A
#
# COMPACT_ATOMS: atom_id res chain seq x y z
N MET A 1 17.39 -5.49 12.05
CA MET A 1 16.09 -6.03 11.59
C MET A 1 15.41 -4.99 10.73
N SER A 2 15.57 -5.05 9.40
CA SER A 2 14.82 -4.16 8.50
C SER A 2 14.62 -4.88 7.17
N SER A 3 13.74 -5.86 7.19
CA SER A 3 13.10 -6.41 5.99
C SER A 3 11.60 -6.44 6.26
N SER A 4 10.98 -5.27 6.41
CA SER A 4 9.53 -5.17 6.56
C SER A 4 8.91 -5.67 5.27
N SER A 5 8.09 -6.72 5.32
CA SER A 5 7.45 -7.26 4.12
C SER A 5 6.45 -6.25 3.52
N LEU A 6 6.05 -6.45 2.25
CA LEU A 6 5.03 -5.62 1.59
C LEU A 6 3.77 -5.46 2.45
N GLY A 7 3.28 -6.55 3.05
CA GLY A 7 2.10 -6.54 3.90
C GLY A 7 2.26 -5.66 5.14
N GLN A 8 3.41 -5.75 5.81
CA GLN A 8 3.71 -4.90 6.98
C GLN A 8 3.84 -3.43 6.59
N ARG A 9 4.49 -3.12 5.45
CA ARG A 9 4.59 -1.75 4.93
C ARG A 9 3.23 -1.19 4.56
N LEU A 10 2.41 -1.97 3.87
CA LEU A 10 1.05 -1.59 3.51
C LEU A 10 0.22 -1.22 4.75
N ALA A 11 0.31 -2.03 5.81
CA ALA A 11 -0.38 -1.77 7.07
C ALA A 11 0.13 -0.50 7.77
N ALA A 12 1.44 -0.27 7.75
CA ALA A 12 2.06 0.91 8.34
C ALA A 12 1.62 2.19 7.61
N VAL A 13 1.78 2.25 6.29
CA VAL A 13 1.42 3.44 5.49
C VAL A 13 -0.09 3.70 5.55
N ARG A 14 -0.92 2.66 5.48
CA ARG A 14 -2.38 2.84 5.64
C ARG A 14 -2.73 3.52 6.97
N ARG A 15 -2.04 3.12 8.05
CA ARG A 15 -2.23 3.71 9.38
C ARG A 15 -1.71 5.15 9.47
N GLU A 16 -0.59 5.45 8.81
CA GLU A 16 -0.07 6.82 8.68
C GLU A 16 -1.05 7.73 7.93
N CYS A 17 -1.69 7.21 6.87
CA CYS A 17 -2.77 7.90 6.15
C CYS A 17 -4.11 7.92 6.92
N ARG A 18 -4.19 7.38 8.15
CA ARG A 18 -5.40 7.28 8.97
C ARG A 18 -6.58 6.58 8.28
N LEU A 19 -6.31 5.65 7.37
CA LEU A 19 -7.32 4.89 6.63
C LEU A 19 -7.69 3.60 7.36
N LYS A 20 -8.97 3.23 7.40
CA LYS A 20 -9.39 1.86 7.73
C LYS A 20 -9.10 0.94 6.53
N GLN A 21 -9.01 -0.37 6.78
CA GLN A 21 -8.83 -1.36 5.70
C GLN A 21 -9.91 -1.25 4.62
N GLN A 22 -11.16 -1.04 5.04
CA GLN A 22 -12.31 -0.77 4.17
C GLN A 22 -12.12 0.49 3.30
N ASP A 23 -11.49 1.53 3.82
CA ASP A 23 -11.28 2.79 3.09
C ASP A 23 -10.24 2.62 1.99
N LEU A 24 -9.14 1.93 2.30
CA LEU A 24 -8.13 1.56 1.31
C LEU A 24 -8.73 0.61 0.26
N ALA A 25 -9.55 -0.35 0.69
CA ALA A 25 -10.18 -1.31 -0.21
C ALA A 25 -11.06 -0.61 -1.26
N ARG A 26 -11.84 0.40 -0.84
CA ARG A 26 -12.62 1.25 -1.76
C ARG A 26 -11.73 2.02 -2.73
N LYS A 27 -10.61 2.58 -2.27
CA LYS A 27 -9.64 3.31 -3.13
C LYS A 27 -9.01 2.42 -4.21
N ILE A 28 -8.78 1.14 -3.91
CA ILE A 28 -8.12 0.20 -4.83
C ILE A 28 -9.09 -0.77 -5.52
N ALA A 29 -10.40 -0.55 -5.37
CA ALA A 29 -11.47 -1.39 -5.92
C ALA A 29 -11.32 -2.89 -5.58
N VAL A 30 -11.14 -3.20 -4.29
CA VAL A 30 -11.17 -4.57 -3.74
C VAL A 30 -12.03 -4.62 -2.48
N SER A 31 -12.26 -5.83 -1.94
CA SER A 31 -12.92 -6.01 -0.63
C SER A 31 -11.96 -5.73 0.54
N GLY A 32 -12.49 -5.20 1.65
CA GLY A 32 -11.73 -4.98 2.89
C GLY A 32 -11.01 -6.23 3.40
N THR A 33 -11.61 -7.41 3.19
CA THR A 33 -11.00 -8.70 3.52
C THR A 33 -9.70 -8.94 2.74
N HIS A 34 -9.65 -8.57 1.46
CA HIS A 34 -8.43 -8.69 0.65
C HIS A 34 -7.31 -7.81 1.19
N VAL A 35 -7.62 -6.56 1.57
CA VAL A 35 -6.63 -5.67 2.21
C VAL A 35 -6.06 -6.30 3.47
N GLY A 36 -6.90 -6.83 4.35
CA GLY A 36 -6.42 -7.53 5.55
C GLY A 36 -5.54 -8.75 5.25
N ARG A 37 -5.88 -9.53 4.21
CA ARG A 37 -5.05 -10.68 3.75
C ARG A 37 -3.71 -10.22 3.20
N TYR A 38 -3.66 -9.12 2.44
CA TYR A 38 -2.42 -8.55 1.93
C TYR A 38 -1.52 -8.06 3.07
N GLU A 39 -2.10 -7.41 4.09
CA GLU A 39 -1.36 -6.93 5.27
C GLU A 39 -0.75 -8.06 6.10
N ARG A 40 -1.42 -9.22 6.16
CA ARG A 40 -0.96 -10.41 6.86
C ARG A 40 -0.13 -11.37 5.99
N LEU A 41 0.16 -11.01 4.74
CA LEU A 41 0.85 -11.87 3.76
C LEU A 41 0.15 -13.22 3.48
N GLU A 42 -1.14 -13.34 3.79
CA GLU A 42 -1.93 -14.55 3.51
C GLU A 42 -2.26 -14.68 2.02
N ASN A 43 -2.22 -13.56 1.29
CA ASN A 43 -2.41 -13.52 -0.15
C ASN A 43 -1.46 -12.51 -0.78
N GLN A 44 -0.99 -12.81 -1.98
CA GLN A 44 -0.11 -11.91 -2.72
C GLN A 44 -0.94 -11.06 -3.69
N PRO A 45 -0.90 -9.72 -3.59
CA PRO A 45 -1.61 -8.87 -4.54
C PRO A 45 -0.97 -8.99 -5.93
N THR A 46 -1.78 -8.95 -6.99
CA THR A 46 -1.28 -8.86 -8.36
C THR A 46 -0.59 -7.52 -8.62
N LEU A 47 0.23 -7.42 -9.66
CA LEU A 47 0.90 -6.17 -10.04
C LEU A 47 -0.10 -5.01 -10.20
N ASP A 48 -1.27 -5.29 -10.78
CA ASP A 48 -2.32 -4.29 -10.96
C ASP A 48 -2.88 -3.78 -9.63
N VAL A 49 -3.11 -4.68 -8.67
CA VAL A 49 -3.55 -4.31 -7.31
C VAL A 49 -2.46 -3.50 -6.60
N GLN A 50 -1.19 -3.88 -6.75
CA GLN A 50 -0.08 -3.14 -6.16
C GLN A 50 0.03 -1.72 -6.74
N LYS A 51 -0.14 -1.54 -8.06
CA LYS A 51 -0.22 -0.21 -8.70
C LYS A 51 -1.38 0.62 -8.15
N ARG A 52 -2.54 -0.01 -7.96
CA ARG A 52 -3.71 0.65 -7.35
C ARG A 52 -3.45 1.05 -5.89
N MET A 53 -2.78 0.21 -5.10
CA MET A 53 -2.35 0.55 -3.73
C MET A 53 -1.42 1.75 -3.71
N ALA A 54 -0.39 1.74 -4.55
CA ALA A 54 0.56 2.84 -4.69
C ALA A 54 -0.17 4.16 -5.00
N LYS A 55 -1.07 4.14 -5.99
CA LYS A 55 -1.90 5.31 -6.34
C LYS A 55 -2.86 5.71 -5.22
N GLY A 56 -3.50 4.75 -4.55
CA GLY A 56 -4.50 5.02 -3.51
C GLY A 56 -3.91 5.58 -2.20
N LEU A 57 -2.64 5.29 -1.95
CA LEU A 57 -1.86 5.74 -0.79
C LEU A 57 -0.85 6.85 -1.16
N SER A 58 -0.87 7.34 -2.41
CA SER A 58 0.03 8.38 -2.91
C SER A 58 1.53 8.09 -2.67
N LEU A 59 1.95 6.88 -3.02
CA LEU A 59 3.33 6.39 -2.88
C LEU A 59 3.80 5.69 -4.14
N SER A 60 5.11 5.50 -4.28
CA SER A 60 5.67 4.76 -5.40
C SER A 60 5.47 3.25 -5.22
N LEU A 61 5.25 2.55 -6.34
CA LEU A 61 5.15 1.09 -6.33
C LEU A 61 6.43 0.45 -5.78
N ASP A 62 7.58 0.99 -6.13
CA ASP A 62 8.89 0.57 -5.64
C ASP A 62 9.00 0.69 -4.13
N TYR A 63 8.51 1.78 -3.53
CA TYR A 63 8.47 1.91 -2.07
C TYR A 63 7.57 0.85 -1.42
N LEU A 64 6.42 0.54 -2.04
CA LEU A 64 5.53 -0.49 -1.51
C LEU A 64 6.17 -1.90 -1.55
N VAL A 65 6.83 -2.21 -2.67
CA VAL A 65 7.32 -3.56 -2.99
C VAL A 65 8.73 -3.82 -2.47
N LEU A 66 9.66 -2.90 -2.70
CA LEU A 66 11.07 -2.99 -2.30
C LEU A 66 11.26 -2.41 -0.88
N GLY A 67 10.54 -1.31 -0.59
CA GLY A 67 10.61 -0.54 0.66
C GLY A 67 11.98 -0.05 1.02
N GLU A 68 12.70 0.38 -0.01
CA GLU A 68 13.81 1.30 0.12
C GLU A 68 13.25 2.63 0.66
N LYS A 69 13.71 3.02 1.85
CA LYS A 69 13.28 4.24 2.57
C LYS A 69 13.57 5.56 1.83
N ASP A 70 14.22 5.52 0.68
CA ASP A 70 14.63 6.69 -0.09
C ASP A 70 13.62 7.14 -1.17
N GLY A 71 12.53 6.40 -1.35
CA GLY A 71 11.46 6.75 -2.28
C GLY A 71 10.51 7.81 -1.73
N VAL A 72 11.01 8.98 -1.30
CA VAL A 72 10.17 10.18 -1.17
C VAL A 72 9.73 10.62 -2.56
N ALA A 73 8.71 9.96 -3.10
CA ALA A 73 7.89 10.51 -4.17
C ALA A 73 6.98 11.58 -3.55
N ALA A 74 7.58 12.69 -3.12
CA ALA A 74 6.89 13.96 -3.01
C ALA A 74 6.52 14.38 -4.44
N ALA A 75 5.42 13.85 -4.97
CA ALA A 75 4.85 14.28 -6.23
C ALA A 75 3.45 14.83 -5.95
N HIS A 76 3.47 16.10 -5.54
CA HIS A 76 2.46 17.06 -5.93
C HIS A 76 2.16 16.93 -7.44
N LEU A 77 0.93 16.55 -7.77
CA LEU A 77 0.27 16.82 -9.05
C LEU A 77 -1.17 17.15 -8.63
N GLY A 78 -1.60 18.40 -8.54
CA GLY A 78 -1.51 19.42 -9.58
C GLY A 78 -2.89 19.47 -10.24
N ASP A 79 -3.69 20.45 -9.77
CA ASP A 79 -5.08 20.84 -10.12
C ASP A 79 -6.26 20.01 -9.56
#